data_AF-A0A0F2QQI0-F1
#
_entry.id   AF-A0A0F2QQI0-F1
#
_cell.length_a   1.000
_cell.length_b   1.000
_cell.length_c   1.000
_cell.angle_alpha   90.00
_cell.angle_beta   90.00
_cell.angle_gamma   90.00
#
_symmetry.space_group_name_H-M   'P 1'
#
loop_
_entity.id
_entity.type
_entity.pdbx_description
1 polymer ?
#
loop_
_entity_poly.entity_id
_entity_poly.type
_entity_poly.pdbx_seq_one_letter_code
_entity_poly.pdbx_strand_id
1 'polypeptide(L)'
;MGHTLYPAGDPRAAALIRWMKPAPALKRAIRAAEQASGEAANVDMALAALSVHLSLPEDAPFLIFASGRMAGWIAHAIEQQASGKPIRPRANYSGK
;
A
#
# COMPACT_ATOMS: atom_id res chain seq x y z
N MET A 1 -6.10 4.57 2.07
CA MET A 1 -7.44 4.50 1.43
C MET A 1 -7.30 4.88 -0.03
N GLY A 2 -8.12 4.30 -0.90
CA GLY A 2 -8.15 4.63 -2.33
C GLY A 2 -6.91 4.18 -3.11
N HIS A 3 -7.05 4.09 -4.43
CA HIS A 3 -5.92 3.79 -5.31
C HIS A 3 -6.24 4.16 -6.77
N THR A 4 -5.39 4.96 -7.42
CA THR A 4 -5.61 5.43 -8.80
C THR A 4 -5.75 4.29 -9.83
N LEU A 5 -4.98 3.22 -9.68
CA LEU A 5 -5.06 2.05 -10.58
C LEU A 5 -6.18 1.06 -10.22
N TYR A 6 -6.80 1.19 -9.03
CA TYR A 6 -7.82 0.26 -8.56
C TYR A 6 -9.10 1.01 -8.16
N PRO A 7 -9.82 1.61 -9.13
CA PRO A 7 -11.05 2.35 -8.85
C PRO A 7 -12.17 1.46 -8.27
N ALA A 8 -12.13 0.16 -8.52
CA ALA A 8 -13.06 -0.83 -7.96
C ALA A 8 -12.59 -1.44 -6.62
N GLY A 9 -11.52 -0.89 -6.03
CA GLY A 9 -10.92 -1.38 -4.78
C GLY A 9 -9.66 -2.23 -5.00
N ASP A 10 -8.76 -2.18 -4.02
CA ASP A 10 -7.45 -2.83 -4.08
C ASP A 10 -7.57 -4.36 -3.84
N PRO A 11 -7.24 -5.22 -4.82
CA PRO A 11 -7.37 -6.66 -4.67
C PRO A 11 -6.45 -7.24 -3.59
N ARG A 12 -5.33 -6.57 -3.30
CA ARG A 12 -4.36 -7.00 -2.27
C ARG A 12 -4.95 -6.76 -0.88
N ALA A 13 -5.60 -5.61 -0.69
CA ALA A 13 -6.30 -5.29 0.55
C ALA A 13 -7.41 -6.31 0.83
N ALA A 14 -8.24 -6.59 -0.19
CA ALA A 14 -9.31 -7.57 -0.10
C ALA A 14 -8.78 -8.97 0.25
N ALA A 15 -7.66 -9.39 -0.35
CA ALA A 15 -7.03 -10.68 -0.05
C ALA A 15 -6.52 -10.75 1.40
N LEU A 16 -5.81 -9.72 1.88
CA LEU A 16 -5.29 -9.67 3.26
C LEU A 16 -6.41 -9.65 4.30
N ILE A 17 -7.43 -8.80 4.10
CA ILE A 17 -8.58 -8.70 5.00
C ILE A 17 -9.35 -10.02 5.05
N ARG A 18 -9.52 -10.70 3.91
CA ARG A 18 -10.15 -12.02 3.86
C ARG A 18 -9.32 -13.06 4.62
N TRP A 19 -8.00 -13.06 4.44
CA TRP A 19 -7.09 -14.00 5.09
C TRP A 19 -7.09 -13.83 6.62
N MET A 20 -6.98 -12.59 7.11
CA MET A 20 -6.86 -12.32 8.56
C MET A 20 -8.16 -12.59 9.34
N LYS A 21 -9.33 -12.69 8.66
CA LYS A 21 -10.65 -12.90 9.29
C LYS A 21 -10.85 -12.00 10.53
N PRO A 22 -10.82 -10.66 10.37
CA PRO A 22 -10.69 -9.76 11.51
C PRO A 22 -11.90 -9.80 12.43
N ALA A 23 -11.67 -9.52 13.71
CA ALA A 23 -12.72 -9.44 14.71
C ALA A 23 -13.77 -8.38 14.32
N PRO A 24 -15.04 -8.49 14.80
CA PRO A 24 -16.10 -7.56 14.43
C PRO A 24 -15.77 -6.08 14.68
N ALA A 25 -15.03 -5.77 15.75
CA ALA A 25 -14.61 -4.41 16.05
C ALA A 25 -13.69 -3.83 14.96
N LEU A 26 -12.67 -4.59 14.55
CA LEU A 26 -11.75 -4.18 13.49
C LEU A 26 -12.46 -4.07 12.13
N LYS A 27 -13.38 -4.99 11.82
CA LYS A 27 -14.25 -4.88 10.63
C LYS A 27 -15.07 -3.59 10.61
N ARG A 28 -15.62 -3.17 11.76
CA ARG A 28 -16.34 -1.90 11.87
C ARG A 28 -15.41 -0.70 11.70
N ALA A 29 -14.20 -0.75 12.27
CA ALA A 29 -13.22 0.32 12.11
C ALA A 29 -12.81 0.51 10.63
N ILE A 30 -12.55 -0.57 9.90
CA ILE A 30 -12.26 -0.52 8.46
C ILE A 30 -13.42 0.12 7.70
N ARG A 31 -14.66 -0.34 7.92
CA ARG A 31 -15.84 0.24 7.27
C ARG A 31 -16.06 1.72 7.62
N ALA A 32 -15.81 2.12 8.86
CA ALA A 32 -15.91 3.51 9.26
C ALA A 32 -14.87 4.39 8.53
N ALA A 33 -13.65 3.88 8.34
CA ALA A 33 -12.62 4.58 7.56
C ALA A 33 -13.00 4.68 6.07
N GLU A 34 -13.59 3.62 5.49
CA GLU A 34 -14.13 3.65 4.13
C GLU A 34 -15.23 4.70 3.97
N GLN A 35 -16.19 4.74 4.89
CA GLN A 35 -17.27 5.74 4.88
C GLN A 35 -16.75 7.17 5.07
N ALA A 36 -15.80 7.38 5.97
CA ALA A 36 -15.26 8.71 6.25
C ALA A 36 -14.41 9.25 5.08
N SER A 37 -13.71 8.39 4.36
CA SER A 37 -12.87 8.78 3.22
C SER A 37 -13.60 8.80 1.88
N GLY A 38 -14.73 8.09 1.76
CA GLY A 38 -15.39 7.86 0.47
C GLY A 38 -14.65 6.88 -0.44
N GLU A 39 -13.58 6.26 0.06
CA GLU A 39 -12.64 5.44 -0.69
C GLU A 39 -12.57 4.02 -0.12
N ALA A 40 -12.30 3.03 -0.96
CA ALA A 40 -12.12 1.65 -0.51
C ALA A 40 -10.81 1.48 0.28
N ALA A 41 -10.75 0.48 1.18
CA ALA A 41 -9.51 0.11 1.82
C ALA A 41 -8.45 -0.31 0.78
N ASN A 42 -7.26 0.27 0.88
CA ASN A 42 -6.10 -0.10 0.08
C ASN A 42 -5.15 -1.00 0.89
N VAL A 43 -4.07 -1.47 0.25
CA VAL A 43 -3.11 -2.37 0.92
C VAL A 43 -2.54 -1.77 2.21
N ASP A 44 -2.32 -0.45 2.26
CA ASP A 44 -1.77 0.21 3.46
C ASP A 44 -2.75 0.13 4.64
N MET A 45 -4.05 0.37 4.38
CA MET A 45 -5.10 0.20 5.39
C MET A 45 -5.18 -1.27 5.86
N ALA A 46 -5.02 -2.22 4.94
CA ALA A 46 -5.00 -3.65 5.31
C ALA A 46 -3.78 -4.03 6.15
N LEU A 47 -2.59 -3.45 5.89
CA LEU A 47 -1.39 -3.67 6.70
C LEU A 47 -1.49 -3.02 8.09
N ALA A 48 -2.11 -1.84 8.19
CA ALA A 48 -2.43 -1.22 9.47
C ALA A 48 -3.41 -2.10 10.28
N ALA A 49 -4.49 -2.58 9.64
CA ALA A 49 -5.43 -3.49 10.26
C ALA A 49 -4.78 -4.83 10.68
N LEU A 50 -3.88 -5.38 9.86
CA LEU A 50 -3.12 -6.58 10.18
C LEU A 50 -2.26 -6.40 11.43
N SER A 51 -1.61 -5.25 11.57
CA SER A 51 -0.76 -4.95 12.72
C SER A 51 -1.57 -4.85 14.02
N VAL A 52 -2.76 -4.23 13.96
CA VAL A 52 -3.72 -4.26 15.09
C VAL A 52 -4.18 -5.69 15.38
N HIS A 53 -4.54 -6.45 14.34
CA HIS A 53 -5.04 -7.82 14.46
C HIS A 53 -4.04 -8.76 15.14
N LEU A 54 -2.76 -8.61 14.83
CA LEU A 54 -1.66 -9.42 15.36
C LEU A 54 -0.96 -8.80 16.58
N SER A 55 -1.46 -7.65 17.08
CA SER A 55 -0.85 -6.89 18.19
C SER A 55 0.64 -6.58 17.95
N LEU A 56 0.97 -6.17 16.73
CA LEU A 56 2.32 -5.79 16.34
C LEU A 56 2.65 -4.35 16.75
N PRO A 57 3.95 -4.00 16.86
CA PRO A 57 4.41 -2.64 17.06
C PRO A 57 3.89 -1.65 16.01
N GLU A 58 3.88 -0.35 16.35
CA GLU A 58 3.34 0.72 15.49
C GLU A 58 4.06 0.87 14.14
N ASP A 59 5.35 0.53 14.08
CA ASP A 59 6.18 0.58 12.87
C ASP A 59 6.05 -0.66 11.97
N ALA A 60 5.38 -1.72 12.46
CA ALA A 60 5.24 -2.99 11.74
C ALA A 60 4.59 -2.89 10.34
N PRO A 61 3.53 -2.07 10.10
CA PRO A 61 2.96 -1.95 8.76
C PRO A 61 4.00 -1.54 7.70
N PHE A 62 4.86 -0.59 8.05
CA PHE A 62 5.91 -0.10 7.15
C PHE A 62 7.01 -1.14 6.95
N LEU A 63 7.42 -1.84 8.01
CA LEU A 63 8.44 -2.89 7.92
C LEU A 63 7.97 -4.07 7.07
N ILE A 64 6.71 -4.50 7.24
CA ILE A 64 6.10 -5.57 6.42
C ILE A 64 6.00 -5.11 4.95
N PHE A 65 5.54 -3.87 4.72
CA PHE A 65 5.49 -3.30 3.37
C PHE A 65 6.86 -3.30 2.72
N ALA A 66 7.87 -2.71 3.37
CA ALA A 66 9.22 -2.61 2.86
C ALA A 66 9.77 -4.01 2.54
N SER A 67 9.61 -4.95 3.46
CA SER A 67 10.04 -6.34 3.29
C SER A 67 9.40 -7.00 2.06
N GLY A 68 8.08 -6.84 1.88
CA GLY A 68 7.38 -7.36 0.70
C GLY A 68 7.76 -6.67 -0.60
N ARG A 69 8.25 -5.42 -0.56
CA ARG A 69 8.69 -4.66 -1.74
C ARG A 69 10.13 -4.91 -2.15
N MET A 70 11.00 -5.33 -1.22
CA MET A 70 12.45 -5.48 -1.46
C MET A 70 12.76 -6.28 -2.73
N ALA A 71 12.12 -7.44 -2.92
CA ALA A 71 12.35 -8.27 -4.10
C ALA A 71 12.02 -7.53 -5.41
N GLY A 72 10.91 -6.78 -5.44
CA GLY A 72 10.53 -5.98 -6.60
C GLY A 72 11.45 -4.78 -6.84
N TRP A 73 11.93 -4.12 -5.77
CA TRP A 73 12.89 -3.02 -5.90
C TRP A 73 14.23 -3.52 -6.46
N ILE A 74 14.74 -4.65 -5.97
CA ILE A 74 15.97 -5.26 -6.47
C ILE A 74 15.80 -5.67 -7.93
N ALA A 75 14.68 -6.32 -8.28
CA ALA A 75 14.39 -6.71 -9.66
C ALA A 75 14.37 -5.49 -10.60
N HIS A 76 13.64 -4.42 -10.24
CA HIS A 76 13.62 -3.21 -11.05
C HIS A 76 14.98 -2.51 -11.13
N ALA A 77 15.80 -2.56 -10.09
CA ALA A 77 17.16 -2.02 -10.14
C ALA A 77 18.03 -2.79 -11.15
N ILE A 78 17.92 -4.12 -11.19
CA ILE A 78 18.60 -4.97 -12.17
C ILE A 78 18.10 -4.67 -13.59
N GLU A 79 16.78 -4.58 -13.80
CA GLU A 79 16.18 -4.21 -15.09
C GLU A 79 16.67 -2.84 -15.57
N GLN A 80 16.71 -1.86 -14.67
CA GLN A 80 17.19 -0.52 -14.96
C GLN A 80 18.67 -0.53 -15.35
N GLN A 81 19.50 -1.28 -14.63
CA GLN A 81 20.93 -1.45 -14.93
C GLN A 81 21.13 -2.06 -16.32
N ALA A 82 20.36 -3.11 -16.64
CA ALA A 82 20.42 -3.78 -17.94
C ALA A 82 19.99 -2.86 -19.11
N SER A 83 19.08 -1.90 -18.87
CA SER A 83 18.65 -0.95 -19.89
C SER A 83 19.72 0.04 -20.33
N GLY A 84 20.71 0.33 -19.47
CA GLY A 84 21.78 1.31 -19.71
C GLY A 84 21.32 2.77 -19.89
N LYS A 85 20.03 3.07 -19.70
CA LYS A 85 19.46 4.41 -19.96
C LYS A 85 19.40 5.24 -18.68
N PRO A 86 20.06 6.41 -18.59
CA PRO A 86 19.92 7.27 -17.43
C PRO A 86 18.54 7.94 -17.40
N ILE A 87 17.96 8.08 -16.20
CA ILE A 87 16.73 8.86 -15.98
C ILE A 87 17.11 10.35 -16.00
N ARG A 88 16.66 11.08 -17.03
CA ARG A 88 16.97 12.51 -17.24
C ARG A 88 15.69 13.35 -17.36
N PRO A 89 15.02 13.67 -16.25
CA PRO A 89 13.81 14.50 -16.28
C PRO A 89 14.16 15.95 -16.67
N ARG A 90 13.22 16.64 -17.32
CA ARG A 90 13.31 18.08 -17.63
C ARG A 90 12.13 18.80 -16.99
N ALA A 91 12.35 20.02 -16.52
CA ALA A 91 11.31 20.88 -15.98
C ALA A 91 11.09 22.08 -16.90
N ASN A 92 9.86 22.58 -16.95
CA ASN A 92 9.55 23.86 -17.59
C ASN A 92 9.69 24.96 -16.52
N TYR A 93 10.56 25.94 -16.76
CA TYR A 93 10.68 27.11 -15.90
C TYR A 93 9.52 28.08 -16.16
N SER A 94 8.74 28.38 -15.11
CA SER A 94 7.63 29.34 -15.15
C SER A 94 7.79 30.45 -14.11
N GLY A 95 9.01 30.72 -13.67
CA GLY A 95 9.30 31.85 -12.80
C GLY A 95 9.23 33.17 -13.59
N LYS A 96 8.82 34.24 -12.92
CA LYS A 96 8.93 35.60 -13.44
C LYS A 96 10.35 36.12 -13.29
#